data_AF-A0A2W4SZW4-F1
#
_entry.id   AF-A0A2W4SZW4-F1
#
_cell.length_a   1.000
_cell.length_b   1.000
_cell.length_c   1.000
_cell.angle_alpha   90.00
_cell.angle_beta   90.00
_cell.angle_gamma   90.00
#
_symmetry.space_group_name_H-M   'P 1'
#
loop_
_entity.id
_entity.type
_entity.pdbx_description
1 polymer ?
#
loop_
_entity_poly.entity_id
_entity_poly.type
_entity_poly.pdbx_seq_one_letter_code
_entity_poly.pdbx_strand_id
1 'polypeptide(L)' 'MQLKFKKKFLKQLRDLPGDIRSVIEEFVFTDLPRYNSLADAGIIEKMQGYDGYYKARFGSYRVGMKLESDGTLVSSG' A
#
# COMPACT_ATOMS: atom_id res chain seq x y z
N MET A 1 -7.33 -3.81 -11.02
CA MET A 1 -6.51 -2.63 -10.66
C MET A 1 -5.10 -2.84 -11.19
N GLN A 2 -4.40 -1.81 -11.69
CA GLN A 2 -2.98 -1.94 -12.09
C GLN A 2 -2.10 -1.44 -10.95
N LEU A 3 -1.11 -2.21 -10.49
CA LEU A 3 -0.21 -1.76 -9.42
C LEU A 3 1.12 -1.30 -10.02
N LYS A 4 1.60 -0.09 -9.68
CA LYS A 4 2.95 0.35 -10.07
C LYS A 4 3.72 0.77 -8.84
N PHE A 5 4.89 0.16 -8.64
CA PHE A 5 5.74 0.36 -7.48
C PHE A 5 6.81 1.43 -7.68
N LYS A 6 6.90 2.42 -6.77
CA LYS A 6 8.05 3.33 -6.71
C LYS A 6 9.30 2.56 -6.26
N LYS A 7 10.42 2.78 -6.94
CA LYS A 7 11.73 2.19 -6.55
C LYS A 7 12.10 2.49 -5.09
N LYS A 8 11.76 3.69 -4.58
CA LYS A 8 11.99 4.07 -3.18
C LYS A 8 11.21 3.18 -2.21
N PHE A 9 9.95 2.86 -2.51
CA PHE A 9 9.14 1.97 -1.70
C PHE A 9 9.75 0.58 -1.62
N LEU A 10 10.15 0.00 -2.76
CA LEU A 10 10.76 -1.34 -2.78
C LEU A 10 12.06 -1.39 -1.95
N LYS A 11 12.86 -0.32 -1.99
CA LYS A 11 14.05 -0.20 -1.12
C LYS A 11 13.66 -0.17 0.36
N GLN A 12 12.70 0.69 0.72
CA GLN A 12 12.21 0.80 2.10
C GLN A 12 11.62 -0.52 2.61
N LEU A 13 10.83 -1.21 1.78
CA LEU A 13 10.22 -2.51 2.09
C LEU A 13 11.30 -3.56 2.37
N ARG A 14 12.36 -3.60 1.58
CA ARG A 14 13.50 -4.51 1.78
C ARG A 14 14.23 -4.26 3.09
N ASP A 15 14.27 -3.02 3.55
CA ASP A 15 14.98 -2.60 4.77
C ASP A 15 14.13 -2.79 6.04
N LEU A 16 12.87 -3.25 5.92
CA LEU A 16 12.00 -3.57 7.06
C LEU A 16 12.40 -4.90 7.75
N PRO A 17 12.08 -5.05 9.06
CA PRO A 17 12.16 -6.33 9.75
C PRO A 17 11.42 -7.44 9.01
N GLY A 18 11.98 -8.66 9.00
CA GLY A 18 11.49 -9.76 8.16
C GLY A 18 10.03 -10.15 8.42
N ASP A 19 9.61 -10.14 9.69
CA ASP A 19 8.24 -10.39 10.12
C ASP A 19 7.25 -9.38 9.53
N ILE A 20 7.55 -8.09 9.65
CA ILE A 20 6.72 -7.02 9.10
C ILE A 20 6.77 -6.99 7.58
N ARG A 21 7.97 -7.20 7.01
CA ARG A 21 8.19 -7.22 5.57
C ARG A 21 7.33 -8.29 4.91
N SER A 22 7.31 -9.51 5.43
CA SER A 22 6.52 -10.61 4.87
C SER A 22 5.02 -10.29 4.86
N VAL A 23 4.48 -9.70 5.94
CA VAL A 23 3.07 -9.29 6.01
C VAL A 23 2.75 -8.21 4.97
N ILE A 24 3.64 -7.22 4.81
CA ILE A 24 3.44 -6.16 3.81
C ILE A 24 3.59 -6.70 2.39
N GLU A 25 4.56 -7.58 2.14
CA GLU A 25 4.74 -8.21 0.83
C GLU A 25 3.52 -9.05 0.44
N GLU A 26 2.98 -9.84 1.36
CA GLU A 26 1.75 -10.62 1.14
C GLU A 26 0.57 -9.70 0.82
N PHE A 27 0.34 -8.68 1.64
CA PHE A 27 -0.73 -7.73 1.40
C PHE A 27 -0.58 -7.01 0.04
N VAL A 28 0.63 -6.56 -0.29
CA VAL A 28 0.90 -5.71 -1.46
C VAL A 28 0.94 -6.48 -2.76
N PHE A 29 1.56 -7.66 -2.76
CA PHE A 29 1.76 -8.45 -3.97
C PHE A 29 0.72 -9.55 -4.17
N THR A 30 -0.01 -9.96 -3.11
CA THR A 30 -1.00 -11.03 -3.18
C THR A 30 -2.43 -10.51 -2.99
N ASP A 31 -2.70 -9.77 -1.92
CA ASP A 31 -4.08 -9.37 -1.59
C ASP A 31 -4.54 -8.15 -2.40
N LEU A 32 -3.71 -7.11 -2.48
CA LEU A 32 -4.00 -5.88 -3.20
C LEU A 32 -4.44 -6.07 -4.66
N PRO A 33 -3.78 -6.94 -5.47
CA PRO A 33 -4.23 -7.24 -6.82
C PRO A 33 -5.60 -7.93 -6.89
N ARG A 34 -6.02 -8.63 -5.82
CA ARG A 34 -7.29 -9.36 -5.75
C ARG A 34 -8.48 -8.47 -5.41
N TYR A 35 -8.24 -7.32 -4.79
CA TYR A 35 -9.31 -6.38 -4.48
C TYR A 35 -9.74 -5.58 -5.71
N ASN A 36 -11.05 -5.37 -5.83
CA ASN A 36 -11.63 -4.53 -6.89
C ASN A 36 -11.41 -3.04 -6.59
N SER A 37 -11.40 -2.68 -5.31
CA SER A 37 -11.15 -1.33 -4.82
C SER A 37 -10.31 -1.35 -3.53
N LEU A 38 -9.65 -0.22 -3.22
CA LEU A 38 -8.93 -0.06 -1.96
C LEU A 38 -9.84 -0.07 -0.74
N ALA A 39 -11.13 0.25 -0.91
CA ALA A 39 -12.10 0.23 0.18
C ALA A 39 -12.44 -1.21 0.63
N ASP A 40 -12.23 -2.20 -0.24
CA ASP A 40 -12.49 -3.61 0.06
C ASP A 40 -11.42 -4.21 1.00
N ALA A 41 -10.22 -3.62 0.99
CA ALA A 41 -9.16 -3.96 1.91
C ALA A 41 -9.47 -3.29 3.26
N GLY A 42 -10.11 -3.99 4.18
CA GLY A 42 -10.59 -3.45 5.47
C GLY A 42 -9.52 -2.81 6.38
N ILE A 43 -8.23 -2.94 6.04
CA ILE A 43 -7.12 -2.29 6.73
C ILE A 43 -6.68 -0.95 6.09
N ILE A 44 -7.25 -0.59 4.94
CA ILE A 44 -6.95 0.64 4.22
C ILE A 44 -7.92 1.74 4.66
N GLU A 45 -7.36 2.85 5.13
CA GLU A 45 -8.09 4.06 5.51
C GLU A 45 -7.81 5.17 4.49
N LYS A 46 -8.85 5.88 4.03
CA LYS A 46 -8.69 7.12 3.25
C LYS A 46 -8.14 8.22 4.15
N MET A 47 -7.14 8.96 3.69
CA MET A 47 -6.61 10.11 4.40
C MET A 47 -7.57 11.30 4.28
N GLN A 48 -7.91 11.90 5.43
CA GLN A 48 -8.72 13.13 5.48
C GLN A 48 -7.94 14.30 4.88
N GLY A 49 -8.56 15.10 4.00
CA GLY A 49 -7.95 16.29 3.40
C GLY A 49 -7.04 16.04 2.19
N TYR A 50 -6.84 14.79 1.76
CA TYR A 50 -6.02 14.46 0.59
C TYR A 50 -6.79 13.52 -0.36
N ASP A 51 -7.21 14.06 -1.51
CA ASP A 51 -7.94 13.27 -2.50
C ASP A 51 -7.06 12.23 -3.17
N GLY A 52 -7.58 10.99 -3.23
CA GLY A 52 -6.86 9.84 -3.77
C GLY A 52 -5.78 9.29 -2.85
N TYR A 53 -5.61 9.77 -1.61
CA TYR A 53 -4.63 9.23 -0.69
C TYR A 53 -5.24 8.32 0.37
N TYR A 54 -4.54 7.23 0.64
CA TYR A 54 -4.93 6.15 1.53
C TYR A 54 -3.71 5.68 2.35
N LYS A 55 -3.95 5.00 3.46
CA LYS A 55 -2.92 4.42 4.31
C LYS A 55 -3.37 3.04 4.80
N ALA A 56 -2.45 2.10 4.90
CA ALA A 56 -2.66 0.82 5.58
C ALA A 56 -1.72 0.73 6.80
N ARG A 57 -2.20 0.17 7.91
CA ARG A 57 -1.41 0.05 9.14
C ARG A 57 -0.99 -1.39 9.40
N PHE A 58 0.31 -1.59 9.62
CA PHE A 58 0.93 -2.88 9.94
C PHE A 58 1.73 -2.72 11.24
N GLY A 59 1.05 -2.91 12.37
CA GLY A 59 1.62 -2.63 13.69
C GLY A 59 2.08 -1.17 13.83
N SER A 60 3.39 -0.96 13.97
CA SER A 60 4.04 0.36 14.05
C SER A 60 4.32 0.99 12.68
N TYR A 61 4.21 0.21 11.60
CA TYR A 61 4.51 0.64 10.25
C TYR A 61 3.23 1.07 9.51
N ARG A 62 3.40 2.00 8.56
CA ARG A 62 2.31 2.49 7.72
C ARG A 62 2.74 2.42 6.27
N VAL A 63 1.86 1.94 5.41
CA VAL A 63 2.05 1.94 3.97
C VAL A 63 1.15 3.00 3.38
N GLY A 64 1.77 4.06 2.85
CA GLY A 64 1.06 5.12 2.14
C GLY A 64 0.64 4.66 0.75
N MET A 65 -0.49 5.13 0.28
CA MET A 65 -1.11 4.66 -0.96
C MET A 65 -1.74 5.86 -1.67
N LYS A 66 -1.41 6.09 -2.94
CA LYS A 66 -2.05 7.12 -3.78
C LYS A 66 -2.73 6.53 -5.02
N LEU A 67 -4.06 6.57 -5.06
CA LEU A 67 -4.86 6.12 -6.19
C LEU A 67 -4.85 7.20 -7.27
N GLU A 68 -4.17 6.90 -8.38
CA GLU A 68 -4.21 7.73 -9.59
C GLU A 68 -5.42 7.36 -10.45
N SER A 69 -5.83 8.28 -11.33
CA SER A 69 -6.98 8.13 -12.23
C SER A 69 -6.85 6.98 -13.24
N ASP A 70 -5.65 6.44 -13.47
CA ASP A 70 -5.39 5.26 -14.32
C ASP A 70 -5.45 3.92 -13.53
N GLY A 71 -5.88 3.97 -12.27
CA GLY A 71 -5.99 2.80 -11.40
C GLY A 71 -4.65 2.34 -10.83
N THR A 72 -3.64 3.22 -10.81
CA THR A 72 -2.29 2.94 -10.33
C THR A 72 -2.01 3.48 -8.94
N LEU A 73 -1.25 2.72 -8.14
CA LEU A 73 -0.80 3.16 -6.82
C LEU A 73 0.55 2.55 -6.42
N VAL A 74 1.49 3.38 -5.90
CA VAL A 74 2.48 3.06 -4.83
C VAL A 74 3.10 4.25 -4.10
N SER A 75 2.90 4.17 -2.78
CA SER A 75 3.74 4.44 -1.60
C SER A 75 4.91 5.41 -1.68
N SER A 76 4.66 6.61 -1.15
CA SER A 76 5.62 7.35 -0.33
C SER A 76 5.57 6.83 1.11
N GLY A 77 6.73 6.54 1.69
CA GLY A 77 6.89 6.35 3.14
C GLY A 77 6.72 7.64 3.93
#